data_AF-K9GPT7-F1
#
_entry.id   AF-K9GPT7-F1
#
_cell.length_a   1.000
_cell.length_b   1.000
_cell.length_c   1.000
_cell.angle_alpha   90.00
_cell.angle_beta   90.00
_cell.angle_gamma   90.00
#
_symmetry.space_group_name_H-M   'P 1'
#
loop_
_entity.id
_entity.type
_entity.pdbx_description
1 polymer ?
#
loop_
_entity_poly.entity_id
_entity_poly.type
_entity_poly.pdbx_seq_one_letter_code
_entity_poly.pdbx_strand_id
1 'polypeptide(L)'
;MTDTPAPSLDSIRLELDKAASVVATAARLSAQGRTVDLSALEGKVAGACRAIADLPREEACTLLPTLDALLTALDALEGDLKTHFAAGLGGATSGGAAAPRAAAAYGRNQPPPPPPAAGAGSDRTDDGG
;
A
#
# COMPACT_ATOMS: atom_id res chain seq x y z
N MET A 1 -40.17 13.69 11.70
CA MET A 1 -40.00 15.14 11.48
C MET A 1 -38.71 15.54 12.18
N THR A 2 -37.55 15.24 11.58
CA THR A 2 -36.26 15.78 12.03
C THR A 2 -35.99 16.98 11.13
N ASP A 3 -36.30 18.16 11.63
CA ASP A 3 -35.85 19.43 11.08
C ASP A 3 -34.33 19.49 11.35
N THR A 4 -33.53 18.96 10.43
CA THR A 4 -32.08 19.19 10.45
C THR A 4 -31.91 20.61 9.92
N PRO A 5 -31.46 21.57 10.74
CA PRO A 5 -31.25 22.93 10.27
C PRO A 5 -30.33 22.89 9.06
N ALA A 6 -30.70 23.62 8.01
CA ALA A 6 -29.89 23.70 6.80
C ALA A 6 -28.44 24.04 7.17
N PRO A 7 -27.45 23.34 6.58
CA PRO A 7 -26.07 23.54 6.94
C PRO A 7 -25.66 24.98 6.61
N SER A 8 -25.24 25.73 7.63
CA SER A 8 -24.77 27.10 7.42
C SER A 8 -23.39 27.08 6.78
N LEU A 9 -23.13 28.06 5.92
CA LEU A 9 -21.87 28.20 5.21
C LEU A 9 -20.64 28.22 6.15
N ASP A 10 -20.75 28.85 7.32
CA ASP A 10 -19.69 28.84 8.34
C ASP A 10 -19.46 27.46 8.96
N SER A 11 -20.52 26.67 9.12
CA SER A 11 -20.39 25.28 9.61
C SER A 11 -19.69 24.40 8.58
N ILE A 12 -19.99 24.60 7.29
CA ILE A 12 -19.33 23.90 6.20
C ILE A 12 -17.85 24.28 6.12
N ARG A 13 -17.51 25.58 6.23
CA ARG A 13 -16.12 26.04 6.32
C ARG A 13 -15.37 25.39 7.46
N LEU A 14 -15.98 25.36 8.64
CA LEU A 14 -15.38 24.73 9.82
C LEU A 14 -15.12 23.23 9.61
N GLU A 15 -16.02 22.50 8.94
CA GLU A 15 -15.80 21.09 8.61
C GLU A 15 -14.68 20.89 7.58
N LEU A 16 -14.57 21.77 6.57
CA LEU A 16 -13.47 21.76 5.61
C LEU A 16 -12.12 22.06 6.29
N ASP A 17 -12.07 23.02 7.22
CA ASP A 17 -10.86 23.33 8.00
C ASP A 17 -10.44 22.16 8.89
N LYS A 18 -11.40 21.48 9.52
CA LYS A 18 -11.14 20.25 10.28
C LYS A 18 -10.60 19.14 9.37
N ALA A 19 -11.15 18.97 8.17
CA ALA A 19 -10.65 18.00 7.21
C ALA A 19 -9.21 18.33 6.80
N ALA A 20 -8.91 19.59 6.48
CA ALA A 20 -7.55 20.04 6.16
C ALA A 20 -6.56 19.79 7.30
N SER A 21 -6.97 20.03 8.56
CA SER A 21 -6.14 19.75 9.74
C SER A 21 -5.82 18.26 9.90
N VAL A 22 -6.79 17.39 9.61
CA VAL A 22 -6.57 15.93 9.61
C VAL A 22 -5.61 15.52 8.48
N VAL A 23 -5.77 16.07 7.27
CA VAL A 23 -4.85 15.83 6.14
C VAL A 23 -3.43 16.24 6.48
N ALA A 24 -3.23 17.43 7.05
CA ALA A 24 -1.90 17.90 7.46
C ALA A 24 -1.27 16.98 8.53
N THR A 25 -2.08 16.50 9.48
CA THR A 25 -1.62 15.54 10.50
C THR A 25 -1.27 14.20 9.86
N ALA A 26 -2.08 13.71 8.93
CA ALA A 26 -1.85 12.48 8.19
C ALA A 26 -0.55 12.54 7.38
N ALA A 27 -0.30 13.63 6.67
CA ALA A 27 0.94 13.84 5.91
C ALA A 27 2.16 13.77 6.84
N ARG A 28 2.11 14.44 7.99
CA ARG A 28 3.19 14.42 8.98
C ARG A 28 3.43 13.01 9.56
N LEU A 29 2.38 12.24 9.80
CA LEU A 29 2.49 10.87 10.31
C LEU A 29 3.01 9.90 9.24
N SER A 30 2.55 10.06 7.99
CA SER A 30 3.03 9.31 6.82
C SER A 30 4.53 9.53 6.61
N ALA A 31 5.00 10.78 6.68
CA ALA A 31 6.41 11.13 6.60
C ALA A 31 7.28 10.46 7.68
N GLN A 32 6.68 10.09 8.82
CA GLN A 32 7.34 9.35 9.91
C GLN A 32 7.29 7.82 9.71
N GLY A 33 6.74 7.34 8.60
CA GLY A 33 6.53 5.92 8.32
C GLY A 33 5.42 5.27 9.15
N ARG A 34 4.53 6.07 9.74
CA ARG A 34 3.40 5.56 10.53
C ARG A 34 2.19 5.33 9.63
N THR A 35 1.49 4.22 9.86
CA THR A 35 0.18 3.96 9.24
C THR A 35 -0.85 4.96 9.75
N VAL A 36 -1.60 5.55 8.82
CA VAL A 36 -2.67 6.52 9.11
C VAL A 36 -4.01 5.92 8.69
N ASP A 37 -5.00 6.04 9.57
CA ASP A 37 -6.40 5.72 9.25
C ASP A 37 -7.10 6.99 8.74
N LEU A 38 -7.57 6.94 7.49
CA LEU A 38 -8.25 8.05 6.81
C LEU A 38 -9.78 7.86 6.77
N SER A 39 -10.33 6.80 7.37
CA SER A 39 -11.78 6.54 7.38
C SER A 39 -12.58 7.69 8.01
N ALA A 40 -12.05 8.30 9.07
CA ALA A 40 -12.64 9.46 9.72
C ALA A 40 -12.59 10.73 8.85
N LEU A 41 -11.65 10.83 7.91
CA LEU A 41 -11.54 11.93 6.96
C LEU A 41 -12.58 11.78 5.84
N GLU A 42 -12.72 10.56 5.31
CA GLU A 42 -13.70 10.25 4.26
C GLU A 42 -15.12 10.66 4.67
N GLY A 43 -15.56 10.29 5.88
CA GLY A 43 -16.89 10.66 6.38
C GLY A 43 -17.11 12.17 6.48
N LYS A 44 -16.08 12.93 6.89
CA LYS A 44 -16.14 14.40 7.00
C LYS A 44 -16.22 15.07 5.63
N VAL A 45 -15.37 14.62 4.70
CA VAL A 45 -15.36 15.16 3.34
C VAL A 45 -16.68 14.85 2.63
N ALA A 46 -17.19 13.61 2.74
CA ALA A 46 -18.48 13.24 2.18
C ALA A 46 -19.62 14.07 2.76
N GLY A 47 -19.63 14.29 4.08
CA GLY A 47 -20.59 15.17 4.75
C GLY A 47 -20.53 16.61 4.25
N ALA A 48 -19.33 17.18 4.15
CA ALA A 48 -19.12 18.54 3.64
C ALA A 48 -19.55 18.68 2.18
N CYS A 49 -19.20 17.73 1.30
CA CYS A 49 -19.61 17.74 -0.10
C CYS A 49 -21.13 17.68 -0.26
N ARG A 50 -21.82 16.89 0.56
CA ARG A 50 -23.29 16.83 0.56
C ARG A 50 -23.91 18.16 1.00
N ALA A 51 -23.38 18.75 2.06
CA ALA A 51 -23.83 20.05 2.54
C ALA A 51 -23.60 21.17 1.50
N ILE A 52 -22.51 21.11 0.74
CA ILE A 52 -22.21 22.05 -0.34
C ILE A 52 -23.17 21.86 -1.53
N ALA A 53 -23.55 20.63 -1.84
CA ALA A 53 -24.52 20.36 -2.91
C ALA A 53 -25.92 20.92 -2.62
N ASP A 54 -26.26 21.08 -1.33
CA ASP A 54 -27.52 21.66 -0.88
C ASP A 54 -27.49 23.20 -0.77
N LEU A 55 -26.32 23.85 -0.94
CA LEU A 55 -26.17 25.30 -0.89
C LEU A 55 -26.62 26.00 -2.19
N PRO A 56 -27.07 27.27 -2.12
CA PRO A 56 -27.21 28.12 -3.29
C PRO A 56 -25.89 28.25 -4.06
N ARG A 57 -25.96 28.35 -5.39
CA ARG A 57 -24.78 28.41 -6.27
C ARG A 57 -23.80 29.52 -5.89
N GLU A 58 -24.30 30.70 -5.52
CA GLU A 58 -23.44 31.83 -5.13
C GLU A 58 -22.62 31.50 -3.89
N GLU A 59 -23.25 30.90 -2.88
CA GLU A 59 -22.61 30.47 -1.64
C GLU A 59 -21.60 29.35 -1.89
N ALA A 60 -21.96 28.34 -2.69
CA ALA A 60 -21.06 27.25 -3.07
C ALA A 60 -19.82 27.77 -3.83
N CYS A 61 -19.98 28.75 -4.72
CA CYS A 61 -18.86 29.37 -5.44
C CYS A 61 -17.83 30.01 -4.49
N THR A 62 -18.26 30.52 -3.33
CA THR A 62 -17.32 31.09 -2.34
C THR A 62 -16.42 30.05 -1.68
N LEU A 63 -16.80 28.76 -1.73
CA LEU A 63 -16.06 27.65 -1.13
C LEU A 63 -15.07 27.00 -2.10
N LEU A 64 -15.12 27.34 -3.40
CA LEU A 64 -14.25 26.77 -4.43
C LEU A 64 -12.75 26.89 -4.08
N PRO A 65 -12.23 28.05 -3.62
CA PRO A 65 -10.81 28.15 -3.28
C PRO A 65 -10.41 27.21 -2.13
N THR A 66 -11.30 27.03 -1.14
CA THR A 66 -11.07 26.12 -0.01
C THR A 66 -11.09 24.66 -0.43
N LEU A 67 -12.01 24.29 -1.33
CA LEU A 67 -12.08 22.93 -1.89
C LEU A 67 -10.84 22.60 -2.74
N ASP A 68 -10.39 23.56 -3.56
CA ASP A 68 -9.19 23.41 -4.38
C ASP A 68 -7.92 23.22 -3.54
N ALA A 69 -7.80 23.99 -2.46
CA ALA A 69 -6.72 23.83 -1.49
C ALA A 69 -6.77 22.46 -0.78
N LEU A 70 -7.97 21.97 -0.44
CA LEU A 70 -8.14 20.64 0.17
C LEU A 70 -7.75 19.52 -0.81
N LEU A 71 -8.17 19.61 -2.08
CA LEU A 71 -7.79 18.66 -3.13
C LEU A 71 -6.28 18.63 -3.32
N THR A 72 -5.65 19.80 -3.44
CA THR A 72 -4.19 19.92 -3.58
C THR A 72 -3.46 19.24 -2.39
N ALA A 73 -3.98 19.39 -1.17
CA ALA A 73 -3.41 18.75 0.01
C ALA A 73 -3.60 17.23 0.01
N LEU A 74 -4.74 16.74 -0.49
CA LEU A 74 -5.00 15.30 -0.64
C LEU A 74 -4.10 14.67 -1.70
N ASP A 75 -3.90 15.33 -2.84
CA ASP A 75 -3.01 14.87 -3.91
C ASP A 75 -1.56 14.77 -3.42
N ALA A 76 -1.11 15.75 -2.64
CA ALA A 76 0.20 15.71 -2.01
C ALA A 76 0.34 14.53 -1.03
N LEU A 77 -0.68 14.31 -0.18
CA LEU A 77 -0.71 13.16 0.74
C LEU A 77 -0.68 11.83 -0.01
N GLU A 78 -1.42 11.70 -1.11
CA GLU A 78 -1.41 10.51 -1.95
C GLU A 78 -0.01 10.25 -2.53
N GLY A 79 0.67 11.29 -3.03
CA GLY A 79 2.04 11.23 -3.52
C GLY A 79 3.03 10.74 -2.44
N ASP A 80 2.91 11.27 -1.23
CA ASP A 80 3.74 10.86 -0.09
C ASP A 80 3.50 9.39 0.27
N LEU A 81 2.23 8.97 0.37
CA LEU A 81 1.87 7.58 0.67
C LEU A 81 2.43 6.63 -0.41
N LYS A 82 2.22 6.95 -1.70
CA LYS A 82 2.76 6.16 -2.81
C LYS A 82 4.28 6.03 -2.72
N THR A 83 4.99 7.10 -2.40
CA THR A 83 6.45 7.10 -2.25
C THR A 83 6.89 6.21 -1.09
N HIS A 84 6.26 6.33 0.07
CA HIS A 84 6.59 5.53 1.26
C HIS A 84 6.29 4.04 1.07
N PHE A 85 5.14 3.70 0.47
CA PHE A 85 4.81 2.29 0.20
C PHE A 85 5.62 1.71 -0.94
N ALA A 86 5.97 2.47 -1.98
CA ALA A 86 6.90 2.03 -3.02
C ALA A 86 8.30 1.76 -2.45
N ALA A 87 8.79 2.62 -1.55
CA ALA A 87 10.06 2.39 -0.86
C ALA A 87 10.02 1.19 0.09
N GLY A 88 8.91 0.98 0.80
CA GLY A 88 8.71 -0.16 1.70
C GLY A 88 8.53 -1.50 0.98
N LEU A 89 7.85 -1.51 -0.17
CA LEU A 89 7.63 -2.71 -0.99
C LEU A 89 8.79 -2.99 -1.95
N GLY A 90 9.55 -1.98 -2.39
CA GLY A 90 10.73 -2.15 -3.24
C GLY A 90 11.86 -2.98 -2.61
N GLY A 91 11.85 -3.13 -1.28
CA GLY A 91 12.69 -4.09 -0.54
C GLY A 91 12.09 -5.49 -0.42
N ALA A 92 10.76 -5.63 -0.41
CA ALA A 92 10.05 -6.90 -0.20
C ALA A 92 9.64 -7.62 -1.51
N THR A 93 9.45 -6.89 -2.62
CA THR A 93 9.12 -7.48 -3.93
C THR A 93 10.35 -7.79 -4.78
N SER A 94 11.56 -7.58 -4.25
CA SER A 94 12.80 -8.20 -4.77
C SER A 94 12.97 -9.66 -4.31
N GLY A 95 11.92 -10.29 -3.79
CA GLY A 95 11.82 -11.72 -3.50
C GLY A 95 11.78 -12.66 -4.72
N GLY A 96 12.11 -12.16 -5.92
CA GLY A 96 12.23 -12.94 -7.16
C GLY A 96 13.64 -13.03 -7.74
N ALA A 97 14.66 -12.45 -7.09
CA ALA A 97 16.04 -12.48 -7.60
C ALA A 97 17.11 -12.76 -6.52
N ALA A 98 16.73 -13.37 -5.40
CA ALA A 98 17.68 -13.91 -4.41
C ALA A 98 17.90 -15.43 -4.55
N ALA A 99 17.58 -16.02 -5.71
CA ALA A 99 17.83 -17.43 -6.01
C ALA A 99 18.86 -17.63 -7.15
N PRO A 100 20.09 -17.09 -7.01
CA PRO A 100 21.23 -17.86 -7.52
C PRO A 100 22.38 -18.04 -6.50
N ARG A 101 22.32 -17.43 -5.31
CA ARG A 101 23.40 -17.60 -4.30
C ARG A 101 23.27 -18.86 -3.46
N ALA A 102 22.06 -19.32 -3.12
CA ALA A 102 21.88 -20.56 -2.37
C ALA A 102 22.22 -21.81 -3.21
N ALA A 103 21.87 -21.82 -4.50
CA ALA A 103 22.19 -22.92 -5.41
C ALA A 103 23.71 -23.12 -5.61
N ALA A 104 24.48 -22.02 -5.62
CA ALA A 104 25.94 -22.07 -5.72
C ALA A 104 26.63 -22.67 -4.47
N ALA A 105 25.99 -22.58 -3.29
CA ALA A 105 26.53 -23.16 -2.06
C ALA A 105 26.37 -24.69 -2.03
N TYR A 106 25.27 -25.24 -2.54
CA TYR A 106 25.05 -26.68 -2.59
C TYR A 106 25.67 -27.38 -3.80
N GLY A 107 25.93 -26.67 -4.91
CA GLY A 107 26.61 -27.23 -6.08
C GLY A 107 28.09 -27.55 -5.85
N ARG A 108 28.75 -26.90 -4.88
CA ARG A 108 30.19 -27.10 -4.61
C ARG A 108 30.51 -28.24 -3.64
N ASN A 109 29.49 -28.76 -2.93
CA ASN A 109 29.66 -29.68 -1.81
C ASN A 109 28.92 -31.00 -1.98
N GLN A 110 28.43 -31.32 -3.20
CA GLN A 110 27.89 -32.65 -3.46
C GLN A 110 29.05 -33.67 -3.48
N PRO A 111 29.06 -34.70 -2.62
CA PRO A 111 30.03 -35.79 -2.74
C PRO A 111 29.81 -36.50 -4.08
N PRO A 112 30.89 -36.97 -4.75
CA PRO A 112 30.75 -37.64 -6.04
C PRO A 112 29.81 -38.85 -5.89
N PRO A 113 28.95 -39.13 -6.89
CA PRO A 113 28.09 -40.29 -6.83
C PRO A 113 28.93 -41.56 -6.65
N PRO A 114 28.49 -42.52 -5.81
CA PRO A 114 29.21 -43.77 -5.64
C PRO A 114 29.33 -44.49 -6.99
N PRO A 115 30.44 -45.21 -7.25
CA PRO A 115 30.57 -46.01 -8.46
C PRO A 115 29.42 -47.03 -8.54
N PRO A 116 28.97 -47.40 -9.74
CA PRO A 116 27.98 -48.47 -9.88
C PRO A 116 28.53 -49.71 -9.19
N ALA A 117 27.72 -50.33 -8.32
CA ALA A 117 28.08 -51.55 -7.63
C ALA A 117 28.55 -52.59 -8.66
N ALA A 118 29.84 -52.90 -8.64
CA ALA A 118 30.39 -54.06 -9.31
C ALA A 118 29.88 -55.29 -8.54
N GLY A 119 28.68 -55.75 -8.92
CA GLY A 119 28.01 -56.89 -8.33
C GLY A 119 27.28 -57.66 -9.39
N ALA A 120 27.98 -58.60 -10.03
CA ALA A 120 27.43 -59.87 -10.46
C ALA A 120 28.57 -60.75 -10.97
N GLY A 121 29.23 -61.44 -10.04
CA GLY A 121 29.80 -62.74 -10.37
C GLY A 121 28.65 -63.67 -10.74
N SER A 122 28.80 -64.41 -11.84
CA SER A 122 28.03 -65.62 -12.10
C SER A 122 28.94 -66.56 -12.87
N ASP A 123 29.62 -67.38 -12.08
CA ASP A 123 29.61 -68.84 -12.22
C ASP A 123 29.05 -69.37 -13.56
N ARG A 124 29.94 -69.96 -14.37
CA ARG A 124 29.57 -71.00 -15.33
C ARG A 124 30.67 -72.04 -15.34
N THR A 125 30.57 -72.97 -14.39
CA THR A 125 31.02 -74.35 -14.61
C THR A 125 30.06 -74.95 -15.65
N ASP A 126 30.60 -75.49 -16.74
CA ASP A 126 29.91 -76.49 -17.55
C ASP A 126 30.95 -77.47 -18.09
N ASP A 127 30.64 -78.73 -17.82
CA ASP A 127 31.42 -79.95 -17.93
C ASP A 127 30.89 -80.71 -19.16
N GLY A 128 31.78 -81.35 -19.95
CA GLY A 128 31.33 -82.40 -20.85
C GLY A 128 32.16 -82.60 -22.12
N GLY A 129 32.79 -83.79 -22.22
CA GLY A 129 33.18 -84.42 -23.48
C GLY A 129 34.49 -85.19 -23.44
#